data_AF-A0A2E6AG70-F1
#
_entry.id   AF-A0A2E6AG70-F1
#
_cell.length_a   1.000
_cell.length_b   1.000
_cell.length_c   1.000
_cell.angle_alpha   90.00
_cell.angle_beta   90.00
_cell.angle_gamma   90.00
#
_symmetry.space_group_name_H-M   'P 1'
#
loop_
_entity.id
_entity.type
_entity.pdbx_description
1 polymer ?
#
loop_
_entity_poly.entity_id
_entity_poly.type
_entity_poly.pdbx_seq_one_letter_code
_entity_poly.pdbx_strand_id
1 'polypeptide(L)'
;MSDETNGSPPALGKRLASYHPPPPRRSSFVFRMVSATLLCVAGHLVVGPVAWCLLVGVIGWEAYRRLLLTYGQPQLQLYQNGMAVRKTYGTQLIYWNQVYEIYQHYHRVNPLFSRESSPYRWSYRLVQRNGHIVRLRGFESIRGLGMRIQHEIAARQLPVALDAYRTGYAVRMGRHLTISRDGIRVRNVTVSWDEIEQITIDEADDFQLTRIGETDIFASIPCAQIPNLFILDGILRGTYQEPEVDSDHQTPESSWEEVTPDFGSAGEPHLLLDEHDLDGLHSEMSIDDVIRRTEQRPRRPR
;
A
#
# COMPACT_ATOMS: atom_id res chain seq x y z
N MET A 1 6.67 -28.87 23.92
CA MET A 1 7.83 -28.47 23.10
C MET A 1 7.95 -29.49 22.00
N SER A 2 7.06 -29.35 21.01
CA SER A 2 6.99 -30.23 19.85
C SER A 2 8.02 -29.72 18.87
N ASP A 3 8.81 -30.63 18.34
CA ASP A 3 9.78 -30.36 17.28
C ASP A 3 9.02 -29.82 16.06
N GLU A 4 8.88 -28.48 15.97
CA GLU A 4 8.50 -27.78 14.73
C GLU A 4 9.67 -27.93 13.76
N THR A 5 9.93 -29.18 13.35
CA THR A 5 10.70 -29.44 12.14
C THR A 5 10.12 -28.53 11.07
N ASN A 6 11.01 -27.76 10.44
CA ASN A 6 10.86 -26.85 9.30
C ASN A 6 10.10 -27.47 8.11
N GLY A 7 8.90 -27.99 8.36
CA GLY A 7 8.02 -28.66 7.41
C GLY A 7 7.36 -27.58 6.58
N SER A 8 8.14 -27.00 5.66
CA SER A 8 7.58 -26.30 4.53
C SER A 8 6.55 -27.25 3.92
N PRO A 9 5.27 -26.85 3.84
CA PRO A 9 4.26 -27.72 3.25
C PRO A 9 4.74 -28.03 1.83
N PRO A 10 5.02 -29.30 1.49
CA PRO A 10 5.75 -29.65 0.27
C PRO A 10 5.05 -29.14 -1.00
N ALA A 11 3.74 -28.88 -0.91
CA ALA A 11 2.93 -28.33 -1.99
C ALA A 11 3.24 -26.87 -2.38
N LEU A 12 3.82 -26.05 -1.49
CA LEU A 12 4.11 -24.63 -1.79
C LEU A 12 5.43 -24.41 -2.53
N GLY A 13 6.31 -25.41 -2.58
CA GLY A 13 7.64 -25.31 -3.20
C GLY A 13 8.68 -24.66 -2.30
N LYS A 14 9.73 -24.08 -2.89
CA LYS A 14 10.84 -23.46 -2.14
C LYS A 14 10.37 -22.16 -1.47
N ARG A 15 10.76 -21.96 -0.21
CA ARG A 15 10.56 -20.70 0.52
C ARG A 15 11.41 -19.59 -0.11
N LEU A 16 10.78 -18.46 -0.42
CA LEU A 16 11.43 -17.30 -1.05
C LEU A 16 11.78 -16.24 -0.01
N ALA A 17 10.87 -15.93 0.90
CA ALA A 17 11.05 -14.88 1.90
C ALA A 17 10.12 -15.09 3.11
N SER A 18 10.47 -14.49 4.24
CA SER A 18 9.64 -14.43 5.46
C SER A 18 9.45 -12.98 5.88
N TYR A 19 8.21 -12.64 6.19
CA TYR A 19 7.80 -11.31 6.61
C TYR A 19 7.23 -11.41 8.01
N HIS A 20 7.80 -10.57 8.87
CA HIS A 20 7.37 -10.42 10.23
C HIS A 20 6.70 -9.06 10.39
N PRO A 21 5.73 -8.96 11.30
CA PRO A 21 5.24 -7.68 11.74
C PRO A 21 6.38 -6.94 12.45
N PRO A 22 6.45 -5.60 12.35
CA PRO A 22 7.51 -4.85 12.98
C PRO A 22 7.45 -5.08 14.49
N PRO A 23 8.61 -5.23 15.17
CA PRO A 23 8.61 -5.45 16.61
C PRO A 23 7.91 -4.28 17.30
N PRO A 24 7.17 -4.53 18.40
CA PRO A 24 6.57 -3.44 19.16
C PRO A 24 7.67 -2.48 19.63
N ARG A 25 7.54 -1.19 19.30
CA ARG A 25 8.58 -0.19 19.60
C ARG A 25 8.87 -0.13 21.10
N ARG A 26 10.11 -0.45 21.49
CA ARG A 26 10.59 -0.45 22.89
C ARG A 26 10.58 0.94 23.56
N SER A 27 10.82 2.02 22.82
CA SER A 27 11.08 3.35 23.40
C SER A 27 9.92 3.95 24.19
N SER A 28 8.70 3.89 23.66
CA SER A 28 7.52 4.42 24.38
C SER A 28 7.17 3.61 25.63
N PHE A 29 7.62 2.35 25.71
CA PHE A 29 7.42 1.52 26.89
C PHE A 29 8.39 1.89 28.00
N VAL A 30 9.67 1.98 27.68
CA VAL A 30 10.70 2.34 28.67
C VAL A 30 10.38 3.71 29.25
N PHE A 31 10.00 4.69 28.41
CA PHE A 31 9.63 6.02 28.90
C PHE A 31 8.40 5.98 29.82
N ARG A 32 7.34 5.23 29.46
CA ARG A 32 6.14 5.09 30.30
C ARG A 32 6.39 4.33 31.60
N MET A 33 7.24 3.30 31.55
CA MET A 33 7.68 2.56 32.75
C MET A 33 8.48 3.47 33.66
N VAL A 34 9.48 4.19 33.13
CA VAL A 34 10.30 5.12 33.91
C VAL A 34 9.45 6.25 34.49
N SER A 35 8.54 6.85 33.73
CA SER A 35 7.63 7.89 34.24
C SER A 35 6.69 7.36 35.32
N ALA A 36 6.16 6.15 35.13
CA ALA A 36 5.30 5.51 36.13
C ALA A 36 6.09 5.20 37.41
N THR A 37 7.29 4.64 37.30
CA THR A 37 8.15 4.35 38.45
C THR A 37 8.55 5.63 39.18
N LEU A 38 8.90 6.71 38.47
CA LEU A 38 9.21 8.02 39.07
C LEU A 38 8.01 8.61 39.82
N LEU A 39 6.81 8.58 39.23
CA LEU A 39 5.57 9.00 39.90
C LEU A 39 5.27 8.16 41.14
N CYS A 40 5.63 6.88 41.14
CA CYS A 40 5.42 5.99 42.29
C CYS A 40 6.39 6.26 43.44
N VAL A 41 7.66 6.49 43.14
CA VAL A 41 8.65 6.87 44.18
C VAL A 41 8.23 8.19 44.84
N ALA A 42 7.72 9.15 44.06
CA ALA A 42 7.17 10.39 44.61
C ALA A 42 5.88 10.17 45.43
N GLY A 43 5.01 9.24 45.01
CA GLY A 43 3.73 8.95 45.67
C GLY A 43 3.81 8.05 46.91
N HIS A 44 4.89 7.28 47.08
CA HIS A 44 5.07 6.35 48.21
C HIS A 44 5.05 7.01 49.59
N LEU A 45 5.35 8.30 49.67
CA LEU A 45 5.29 9.07 50.92
C LEU A 45 3.87 9.46 51.34
N VAL A 46 2.88 9.32 50.45
CA VAL A 46 1.53 9.86 50.65
C VAL A 46 0.43 8.80 50.52
N VAL A 47 0.61 7.81 49.65
CA VAL A 47 -0.48 6.92 49.23
C VAL A 47 -0.16 5.48 49.66
N GLY A 48 -0.91 4.98 50.64
CA GLY A 48 -0.68 3.68 51.29
C GLY A 48 -0.80 2.44 50.38
N PRO A 49 -0.80 1.23 50.97
CA PRO A 49 -0.61 -0.05 50.25
C PRO A 49 -1.62 -0.33 49.12
N VAL A 50 -2.82 0.23 49.20
CA VAL A 50 -3.88 0.06 48.18
C VAL A 50 -3.45 0.61 46.81
N ALA A 51 -2.75 1.75 46.78
CA ALA A 51 -2.29 2.33 45.52
C ALA A 51 -1.22 1.47 44.83
N TRP A 52 -0.40 0.76 45.61
CA TRP A 52 0.59 -0.16 45.08
C TRP A 52 -0.06 -1.36 44.38
N CYS A 53 -1.11 -1.93 44.97
CA CYS A 53 -1.87 -3.01 44.34
C CYS A 53 -2.49 -2.59 43.00
N LEU A 54 -3.07 -1.39 42.93
CA LEU A 54 -3.63 -0.86 41.67
C LEU A 54 -2.54 -0.66 40.61
N LEU A 55 -1.37 -0.16 41.00
CA LEU A 55 -0.25 0.02 40.09
C LEU A 55 0.24 -1.31 39.51
N VAL A 56 0.50 -2.30 40.37
CA VAL A 56 0.93 -3.63 39.94
C VAL A 56 -0.13 -4.26 39.03
N GLY A 57 -1.41 -4.05 39.33
CA GLY A 57 -2.51 -4.42 38.45
C GLY A 57 -2.44 -3.78 37.07
N VAL A 58 -2.22 -2.45 36.98
CA VAL A 58 -2.12 -1.72 35.71
C VAL A 58 -0.88 -2.14 34.91
N ILE A 59 0.28 -2.27 35.55
CA ILE A 59 1.52 -2.72 34.91
C ILE A 59 1.37 -4.16 34.42
N GLY A 60 0.84 -5.05 35.26
CA GLY A 60 0.57 -6.45 34.91
C GLY A 60 -0.41 -6.57 33.74
N TRP A 61 -1.49 -5.79 33.74
CA TRP A 61 -2.46 -5.75 32.65
C TRP A 61 -1.86 -5.25 31.33
N GLU A 62 -1.07 -4.17 31.36
CA GLU A 62 -0.43 -3.63 30.15
C GLU A 62 0.65 -4.58 29.61
N ALA A 63 1.42 -5.24 30.48
CA ALA A 63 2.37 -6.27 30.10
C ALA A 63 1.66 -7.49 29.47
N TYR A 64 0.57 -7.97 30.08
CA TYR A 64 -0.25 -9.06 29.55
C TYR A 64 -0.87 -8.71 28.20
N ARG A 65 -1.44 -7.51 28.07
CA ARG A 65 -1.99 -7.00 26.82
C ARG A 65 -0.94 -6.97 25.71
N ARG A 66 0.28 -6.53 26.01
CA ARG A 66 1.40 -6.53 25.04
C ARG A 66 1.86 -7.92 24.66
N LEU A 67 1.89 -8.82 25.63
CA LEU A 67 2.18 -10.24 25.39
C LEU A 67 1.17 -10.78 24.37
N LEU A 68 -0.14 -10.61 24.63
CA LEU A 68 -1.19 -11.02 23.71
C LEU A 68 -1.04 -10.37 22.32
N LEU A 69 -0.72 -9.08 22.27
CA LEU A 69 -0.49 -8.36 21.01
C LEU A 69 0.75 -8.83 20.26
N THR A 70 1.74 -9.42 20.93
CA THR A 70 3.00 -9.89 20.31
C THR A 70 2.87 -11.34 19.84
N TYR A 71 2.30 -12.22 20.67
CA TYR A 71 2.11 -13.64 20.32
C TYR A 71 1.04 -13.85 19.25
N GLY A 72 0.11 -12.89 19.10
CA GLY A 72 -0.95 -12.98 18.11
C GLY A 72 -0.61 -12.39 16.73
N GLN A 73 0.60 -11.88 16.51
CA GLN A 73 0.87 -11.21 15.24
C GLN A 73 1.06 -12.21 14.10
N PRO A 74 0.42 -11.95 12.94
CA PRO A 74 0.52 -12.86 11.82
C PRO A 74 1.94 -12.88 11.26
N GLN A 75 2.46 -14.06 10.96
CA GLN A 75 3.69 -14.23 10.20
C GLN A 75 3.33 -14.65 8.77
N LEU A 76 4.02 -14.10 7.78
CA LEU A 76 3.78 -14.43 6.39
C LEU A 76 5.05 -14.99 5.77
N GLN A 77 4.95 -16.14 5.13
CA GLN A 77 6.03 -16.77 4.41
C GLN A 77 5.65 -16.90 2.94
N LEU A 78 6.47 -16.32 2.06
CA LEU A 78 6.32 -16.44 0.61
C LEU A 78 7.03 -17.69 0.10
N TYR A 79 6.38 -18.37 -0.83
CA TYR A 79 6.88 -19.55 -1.52
C TYR A 79 6.67 -19.42 -3.03
N GLN A 80 7.30 -20.29 -3.80
CA GLN A 80 7.18 -20.30 -5.27
C GLN A 80 5.73 -20.42 -5.76
N ASN A 81 4.90 -21.26 -5.11
CA ASN A 81 3.54 -21.56 -5.58
C ASN A 81 2.44 -20.93 -4.71
N GLY A 82 2.80 -20.17 -3.69
CA GLY A 82 1.84 -19.55 -2.79
C GLY A 82 2.46 -18.85 -1.60
N MET A 83 1.65 -18.61 -0.59
CA MET A 83 2.10 -18.10 0.70
C MET A 83 1.43 -18.84 1.85
N ALA A 84 2.14 -18.92 2.97
CA ALA A 84 1.62 -19.39 4.23
C ALA A 84 1.46 -18.20 5.19
N VAL A 85 0.25 -18.01 5.72
CA VAL A 85 -0.04 -17.00 6.72
C VAL A 85 -0.29 -17.72 8.05
N ARG A 86 0.69 -17.65 8.95
CA ARG A 86 0.59 -18.20 10.31
C ARG A 86 -0.13 -17.20 11.20
N LYS A 87 -1.26 -17.60 11.77
CA LYS A 87 -2.02 -16.87 12.79
C LYS A 87 -1.97 -17.64 14.11
N THR A 88 -2.49 -17.06 15.19
CA THR A 88 -2.53 -17.70 16.52
C THR A 88 -3.19 -19.09 16.49
N TYR A 89 -4.23 -19.27 15.67
CA TYR A 89 -5.03 -20.49 15.64
C TYR A 89 -4.73 -21.42 14.46
N GLY A 90 -3.63 -21.21 13.75
CA GLY A 90 -3.19 -22.10 12.67
C GLY A 90 -2.56 -21.39 11.49
N THR A 91 -2.19 -22.20 10.49
CA THR A 91 -1.52 -21.73 9.27
C THR A 91 -2.47 -21.82 8.09
N GLN A 92 -2.73 -20.69 7.45
CA GLN A 92 -3.53 -20.62 6.24
C GLN A 92 -2.61 -20.65 5.02
N LEU A 93 -2.78 -21.65 4.16
CA LEU A 93 -2.05 -21.75 2.89
C LEU A 93 -2.87 -21.13 1.77
N ILE A 94 -2.23 -20.31 0.93
CA ILE A 94 -2.86 -19.58 -0.16
C ILE A 94 -2.03 -19.81 -1.41
N TYR A 95 -2.57 -20.51 -2.40
CA TYR A 95 -1.87 -20.76 -3.66
C TYR A 95 -2.08 -19.61 -4.64
N TRP A 96 -1.07 -19.31 -5.46
CA TRP A 96 -1.16 -18.20 -6.44
C TRP A 96 -2.27 -18.41 -7.46
N ASN A 97 -2.54 -19.65 -7.86
CA ASN A 97 -3.63 -19.98 -8.78
C ASN A 97 -5.03 -19.80 -8.17
N GLN A 98 -5.15 -19.73 -6.84
CA GLN A 98 -6.41 -19.47 -6.14
C GLN A 98 -6.71 -17.97 -6.05
N VAL A 99 -5.70 -17.11 -6.16
CA VAL A 99 -5.89 -15.66 -6.12
C VAL A 99 -6.38 -15.20 -7.49
N TYR A 100 -7.53 -14.54 -7.50
CA TYR A 100 -8.18 -14.01 -8.69
C TYR A 100 -7.92 -12.52 -8.86
N GLU A 101 -8.10 -11.74 -7.79
CA GLU A 101 -7.84 -10.29 -7.77
C GLU A 101 -6.90 -9.93 -6.62
N ILE A 102 -6.00 -9.00 -6.87
CA ILE A 102 -5.26 -8.27 -5.83
C ILE A 102 -5.53 -6.77 -5.96
N TYR A 103 -5.89 -6.15 -4.85
CA TYR A 103 -6.07 -4.70 -4.73
C TYR A 103 -4.95 -4.13 -3.84
N GLN A 104 -4.39 -3.01 -4.29
CA GLN A 104 -3.41 -2.23 -3.55
C GLN A 104 -4.08 -1.01 -2.93
N HIS A 105 -4.12 -0.93 -1.61
CA HIS A 105 -4.61 0.26 -0.91
C HIS A 105 -3.44 1.00 -0.28
N TYR A 106 -3.41 2.31 -0.47
CA TYR A 106 -2.54 3.21 0.28
C TYR A 106 -3.40 4.16 1.10
N HIS A 107 -2.92 4.50 2.29
CA HIS A 107 -3.55 5.50 3.16
C HIS A 107 -2.49 6.51 3.54
N ARG A 108 -2.75 7.79 3.27
CA ARG A 108 -1.95 8.86 3.85
C ARG A 108 -2.20 8.89 5.35
N VAL A 109 -1.16 8.70 6.13
CA VAL A 109 -1.21 8.83 7.59
C VAL A 109 -0.72 10.21 7.93
N ASN A 110 -1.46 10.91 8.78
CA ASN A 110 -1.03 12.21 9.26
C ASN A 110 0.36 12.06 9.93
N PRO A 111 1.38 12.82 9.51
CA PRO A 111 2.75 12.69 10.01
C PRO A 111 2.86 12.94 11.52
N LEU A 112 1.95 13.70 12.13
CA LEU A 112 1.92 13.91 13.59
C LEU A 112 1.59 12.62 14.36
N PHE A 113 0.83 11.73 13.73
CA PHE A 113 0.43 10.44 14.32
C PHE A 113 1.19 9.26 13.70
N SER A 114 1.80 9.45 12.53
CA SER A 114 2.64 8.46 11.87
C SER A 114 4.06 8.57 12.37
N ARG A 115 4.54 7.50 13.00
CA ARG A 115 5.93 7.39 13.42
C ARG A 115 6.83 6.73 12.36
N GLU A 116 6.26 6.39 11.21
CA GLU A 116 6.97 5.88 10.03
C GLU A 116 7.49 7.09 9.23
N SER A 117 8.70 6.99 8.67
CA SER A 117 9.27 8.03 7.81
C SER A 117 8.45 8.23 6.53
N SER A 118 7.68 7.22 6.14
CA SER A 118 6.74 7.34 5.03
C SER A 118 5.39 7.88 5.53
N PRO A 119 4.83 8.92 4.88
CA PRO A 119 3.48 9.38 5.15
C PRO A 119 2.41 8.40 4.62
N TYR A 120 2.81 7.24 4.08
CA TYR A 120 1.91 6.27 3.46
C TYR A 120 1.94 4.92 4.17
N ARG A 121 0.75 4.38 4.46
CA ARG A 121 0.55 2.99 4.87
C ARG A 121 -0.05 2.18 3.75
N TRP A 122 0.67 1.14 3.36
CA TRP A 122 0.23 0.19 2.35
C TRP A 122 -0.52 -0.97 2.97
N SER A 123 -1.55 -1.44 2.27
CA SER A 123 -2.25 -2.68 2.57
C SER A 123 -2.73 -3.34 1.28
N TYR A 124 -2.83 -4.65 1.30
CA TYR A 124 -3.22 -5.43 0.13
C TYR A 124 -4.43 -6.29 0.45
N ARG A 125 -5.35 -6.39 -0.51
CA ARG A 125 -6.54 -7.24 -0.42
C ARG A 125 -6.50 -8.24 -1.55
N LEU A 126 -6.31 -9.51 -1.21
CA LEU A 126 -6.34 -10.62 -2.15
C LEU A 126 -7.72 -11.27 -2.10
N VAL A 127 -8.37 -11.38 -3.24
CA VAL A 127 -9.66 -12.07 -3.41
C VAL A 127 -9.38 -13.41 -4.09
N GLN A 128 -9.77 -14.48 -3.43
CA GLN A 128 -9.64 -15.83 -3.96
C GLN A 128 -10.84 -16.20 -4.85
N ARG A 129 -10.68 -17.19 -5.72
CA ARG A 129 -11.75 -17.70 -6.61
C ARG A 129 -13.00 -18.19 -5.87
N ASN A 130 -12.85 -18.64 -4.62
CA ASN A 130 -13.96 -19.05 -3.75
C ASN A 130 -14.63 -17.85 -3.03
N GLY A 131 -14.25 -16.60 -3.36
CA GLY A 131 -14.74 -15.39 -2.72
C GLY A 131 -14.09 -15.06 -1.38
N HIS A 132 -13.20 -15.91 -0.86
CA HIS A 132 -12.52 -15.64 0.40
C HIS A 132 -11.51 -14.48 0.24
N ILE A 133 -11.51 -13.56 1.21
CA ILE A 133 -10.69 -12.34 1.17
C ILE A 133 -9.58 -12.41 2.22
N VAL A 134 -8.34 -12.24 1.76
CA VAL A 134 -7.15 -12.16 2.61
C VAL A 134 -6.65 -10.71 2.60
N ARG A 135 -6.53 -10.12 3.78
CA ARG A 135 -6.01 -8.75 3.95
C ARG A 135 -4.60 -8.80 4.53
N LEU A 136 -3.65 -8.18 3.85
CA LEU A 136 -2.27 -8.02 4.29
C LEU A 136 -2.05 -6.57 4.72
N ARG A 137 -1.71 -6.37 5.99
CA ARG A 137 -1.46 -5.06 6.59
C ARG A 137 -0.53 -5.21 7.78
N GLY A 138 0.23 -4.16 8.09
CA GLY A 138 1.06 -4.11 9.29
C GLY A 138 2.26 -5.07 9.28
N PHE A 139 2.72 -5.48 8.10
CA PHE A 139 4.01 -6.18 7.96
C PHE A 139 5.12 -5.17 7.73
N GLU A 140 6.33 -5.50 8.18
CA GLU A 140 7.51 -4.74 7.79
C GLU A 140 7.72 -4.85 6.27
N SER A 141 8.07 -3.73 5.63
CA SER A 141 8.25 -3.66 4.17
C SER A 141 7.06 -4.20 3.38
N ILE A 142 5.83 -3.95 3.86
CA ILE A 142 4.58 -4.41 3.25
C ILE A 142 4.47 -3.99 1.76
N ARG A 143 5.03 -2.84 1.36
CA ARG A 143 5.09 -2.43 -0.05
C ARG A 143 5.91 -3.44 -0.88
N GLY A 144 7.14 -3.74 -0.46
CA GLY A 144 8.00 -4.70 -1.14
C GLY A 144 7.41 -6.12 -1.18
N LEU A 145 6.70 -6.53 -0.11
CA LEU A 145 5.92 -7.77 -0.10
C LEU A 145 4.81 -7.74 -1.16
N GLY A 146 4.00 -6.69 -1.19
CA GLY A 146 2.89 -6.57 -2.13
C GLY A 146 3.35 -6.53 -3.59
N MET A 147 4.45 -5.85 -3.89
CA MET A 147 5.07 -5.84 -5.23
C MET A 147 5.45 -7.26 -5.69
N ARG A 148 6.09 -8.05 -4.83
CA ARG A 148 6.44 -9.44 -5.14
C ARG A 148 5.21 -10.30 -5.39
N ILE A 149 4.16 -10.15 -4.56
CA ILE A 149 2.90 -10.87 -4.76
C ILE A 149 2.25 -10.47 -6.09
N GLN A 150 2.21 -9.18 -6.43
CA GLN A 150 1.67 -8.71 -7.71
C GLN A 150 2.43 -9.28 -8.91
N HIS A 151 3.77 -9.31 -8.86
CA HIS A 151 4.57 -9.95 -9.90
C HIS A 151 4.27 -11.44 -10.06
N GLU A 152 4.17 -12.20 -8.97
CA GLU A 152 3.86 -13.64 -9.02
C GLU A 152 2.46 -13.90 -9.60
N ILE A 153 1.48 -13.08 -9.25
CA ILE A 153 0.12 -13.17 -9.79
C ILE A 153 0.12 -12.79 -11.28
N ALA A 154 0.74 -11.66 -11.63
CA ALA A 154 0.81 -11.16 -13.00
C ALA A 154 1.53 -12.16 -13.93
N ALA A 155 2.64 -12.75 -13.51
CA ALA A 155 3.37 -13.75 -14.31
C ALA A 155 2.50 -14.94 -14.74
N ARG A 156 1.47 -15.29 -13.94
CA ARG A 156 0.56 -16.39 -14.23
C ARG A 156 -0.69 -15.97 -14.99
N GLN A 157 -1.21 -14.77 -14.71
CA GLN A 157 -2.49 -14.32 -15.25
C GLN A 157 -2.34 -13.45 -16.52
N LEU A 158 -1.22 -12.75 -16.69
CA LEU A 158 -0.97 -11.87 -17.83
C LEU A 158 -1.01 -12.61 -19.18
N PRO A 159 -0.44 -13.82 -19.37
CA PRO A 159 -0.53 -14.52 -20.65
C PRO A 159 -1.97 -14.76 -21.11
N VAL A 160 -2.85 -15.14 -20.17
CA VAL A 160 -4.28 -15.37 -20.45
C VAL A 160 -4.99 -14.06 -20.74
N ALA A 161 -4.67 -12.99 -20.01
CA ALA A 161 -5.26 -11.67 -20.25
C ALA A 161 -4.84 -11.07 -21.60
N LEU A 162 -3.58 -11.26 -22.00
CA LEU A 162 -3.08 -10.87 -23.32
C LEU A 162 -3.72 -11.67 -24.44
N ASP A 163 -3.91 -12.99 -24.26
CA ASP A 163 -4.60 -13.83 -25.24
C ASP A 163 -6.07 -13.40 -25.44
N ALA A 164 -6.78 -13.16 -24.33
CA ALA A 164 -8.14 -12.61 -24.36
C ALA A 164 -8.18 -11.25 -25.10
N TYR A 165 -7.26 -10.34 -24.78
CA TYR A 165 -7.16 -9.06 -25.47
C TYR A 165 -6.90 -9.22 -26.98
N ARG A 166 -5.93 -10.06 -27.37
CA ARG A 166 -5.53 -10.27 -28.78
C ARG A 166 -6.66 -10.87 -29.62
N THR A 167 -7.43 -11.77 -29.04
CA THR A 167 -8.59 -12.40 -29.68
C THR A 167 -9.82 -11.49 -29.74
N GLY A 168 -9.73 -10.27 -29.22
CA GLY A 168 -10.81 -9.27 -29.26
C GLY A 168 -11.77 -9.35 -28.07
N TYR A 169 -11.54 -10.24 -27.10
CA TYR A 169 -12.30 -10.23 -25.85
C TYR A 169 -11.91 -9.05 -24.97
N ALA A 170 -12.92 -8.45 -24.33
CA ALA A 170 -12.71 -7.37 -23.39
C ALA A 170 -12.17 -7.89 -22.05
N VAL A 171 -11.04 -7.32 -21.59
CA VAL A 171 -10.42 -7.63 -20.30
C VAL A 171 -10.95 -6.65 -19.25
N ARG A 172 -11.71 -7.16 -18.28
CA ARG A 172 -12.31 -6.35 -17.22
C ARG A 172 -11.35 -6.15 -16.05
N MET A 173 -11.07 -4.89 -15.71
CA MET A 173 -10.22 -4.50 -14.57
C MET A 173 -11.08 -3.83 -13.49
N GLY A 174 -11.82 -4.67 -12.75
CA GLY A 174 -12.72 -4.19 -11.69
C GLY A 174 -14.06 -3.68 -12.23
N ARG A 175 -14.68 -2.71 -11.54
CA ARG A 175 -16.03 -2.24 -11.88
C ARG A 175 -16.05 -1.17 -12.96
N HIS A 176 -15.01 -0.34 -13.02
CA HIS A 176 -15.04 0.91 -13.77
C HIS A 176 -14.10 0.94 -14.96
N LEU A 177 -13.27 -0.09 -15.14
CA LEU A 177 -12.27 -0.13 -16.19
C LEU A 177 -12.38 -1.43 -16.97
N THR A 178 -12.40 -1.34 -18.29
CA THR A 178 -12.39 -2.49 -19.20
C THR A 178 -11.56 -2.13 -20.42
N ILE A 179 -10.70 -3.04 -20.85
CA ILE A 179 -9.76 -2.82 -21.96
C ILE A 179 -10.12 -3.78 -23.09
N SER A 180 -10.12 -3.29 -24.32
CA SER A 180 -10.44 -4.06 -25.52
C SER A 180 -9.64 -3.56 -26.71
N ARG A 181 -9.70 -4.28 -27.84
CA ARG A 181 -9.04 -3.83 -29.07
C ARG A 181 -9.58 -2.51 -29.63
N ASP A 182 -10.82 -2.15 -29.28
CA ASP A 182 -11.44 -0.91 -29.73
C ASP A 182 -11.06 0.30 -28.85
N GLY A 183 -10.47 0.08 -27.68
CA GLY A 183 -10.10 1.15 -26.77
C GLY A 183 -10.25 0.79 -25.28
N ILE A 184 -10.28 1.84 -24.45
CA ILE A 184 -10.47 1.75 -23.01
C ILE A 184 -11.88 2.23 -22.66
N ARG A 185 -12.65 1.36 -22.01
CA ARG A 185 -13.94 1.73 -21.42
C ARG A 185 -13.76 2.12 -19.96
N VAL A 186 -14.04 3.39 -19.66
CA VAL A 186 -14.10 3.94 -18.31
C VAL A 186 -15.55 4.27 -17.95
N ARG A 187 -16.06 3.63 -16.90
CA ARG A 187 -17.48 3.68 -16.49
C ARG A 187 -18.38 3.26 -17.67
N ASN A 188 -19.07 4.21 -18.30
CA ASN A 188 -19.99 3.97 -19.43
C ASN A 188 -19.50 4.59 -20.75
N VAL A 189 -18.29 5.14 -20.78
CA VAL A 189 -17.71 5.79 -21.96
C VAL A 189 -16.56 4.95 -22.47
N THR A 190 -16.54 4.70 -23.77
CA THR A 190 -15.41 4.03 -24.44
C THR A 190 -14.60 5.12 -25.15
N VAL A 191 -13.30 5.14 -24.93
CA VAL A 191 -12.34 6.02 -25.60
C VAL A 191 -11.55 5.17 -26.58
N SER A 192 -11.60 5.50 -27.87
CA SER A 192 -10.85 4.76 -28.89
C SER A 192 -9.35 4.91 -28.65
N TRP A 193 -8.54 3.92 -29.04
CA TRP A 193 -7.08 4.06 -28.97
C TRP A 193 -6.58 5.30 -29.72
N ASP A 194 -7.20 5.63 -30.85
CA ASP A 194 -6.87 6.82 -31.67
C ASP A 194 -7.25 8.15 -31.00
N GLU A 195 -8.04 8.12 -29.92
CA GLU A 195 -8.44 9.31 -29.16
C GLU A 195 -7.57 9.50 -27.90
N ILE A 196 -6.73 8.53 -27.56
CA ILE A 196 -5.94 8.54 -26.31
C ILE A 196 -4.60 9.22 -26.57
N GLU A 197 -4.32 10.29 -25.84
CA GLU A 197 -3.05 10.99 -25.90
C GLU A 197 -2.05 10.38 -24.91
N GLN A 198 -2.47 10.23 -23.65
CA GLN A 198 -1.60 9.77 -22.57
C GLN A 198 -2.35 8.88 -21.60
N ILE A 199 -1.67 7.84 -21.12
CA ILE A 199 -2.11 7.00 -20.01
C ILE A 199 -1.02 7.04 -18.94
N THR A 200 -1.39 7.47 -17.73
CA THR A 200 -0.48 7.51 -16.59
C THR A 200 -0.98 6.57 -15.49
N ILE A 201 -0.08 5.76 -14.96
CA ILE A 201 -0.37 4.86 -13.84
C ILE A 201 0.61 5.17 -12.72
N ASP A 202 0.12 5.82 -11.66
CA ASP A 202 0.86 5.96 -10.40
C ASP A 202 0.35 4.93 -9.39
N GLU A 203 1.24 4.05 -8.94
CA GLU A 203 0.96 3.04 -7.91
C GLU A 203 0.37 3.63 -6.61
N ALA A 204 0.76 4.85 -6.28
CA ALA A 204 0.38 5.56 -5.07
C ALA A 204 -0.72 6.61 -5.31
N ASP A 205 -1.30 6.66 -6.51
CA ASP A 205 -2.35 7.62 -6.84
C ASP A 205 -3.43 7.03 -7.77
N ASP A 206 -3.72 7.73 -8.86
CA ASP A 206 -4.79 7.39 -9.80
C ASP A 206 -4.22 6.84 -11.12
N PHE A 207 -5.01 5.99 -11.77
CA PHE A 207 -4.96 5.74 -13.21
C PHE A 207 -5.59 6.95 -13.90
N GLN A 208 -4.80 7.64 -14.73
CA GLN A 208 -5.22 8.84 -15.44
C GLN A 208 -5.19 8.60 -16.96
N LEU A 209 -6.22 9.11 -17.64
CA LEU A 209 -6.39 9.03 -19.08
C LEU A 209 -6.63 10.45 -19.62
N THR A 210 -5.84 10.86 -20.61
CA THR A 210 -5.99 12.13 -21.34
C THR A 210 -6.30 11.83 -22.81
N ARG A 211 -7.15 12.67 -23.41
CA ARG A 211 -7.56 12.54 -24.82
C ARG A 211 -6.81 13.53 -25.69
N ILE A 212 -6.61 13.19 -26.96
CA ILE A 212 -5.92 14.05 -27.92
C ILE A 212 -6.60 15.41 -28.00
N GLY A 213 -5.82 16.46 -27.71
CA GLY A 213 -6.26 17.85 -27.78
C GLY A 213 -7.03 18.34 -26.55
N GLU A 214 -7.16 17.51 -25.51
CA GLU A 214 -7.67 17.91 -24.19
C GLU A 214 -6.49 18.15 -23.24
N THR A 215 -6.42 19.32 -22.60
CA THR A 215 -5.39 19.60 -21.58
C THR A 215 -5.73 19.01 -20.21
N ASP A 216 -7.00 18.66 -20.01
CA ASP A 216 -7.52 18.17 -18.74
C ASP A 216 -7.55 16.63 -18.72
N ILE A 217 -7.44 16.06 -17.52
CA ILE A 217 -7.58 14.61 -17.32
C ILE A 217 -9.02 14.22 -17.64
N PHE A 218 -9.20 13.45 -18.72
CA PHE A 218 -10.50 12.95 -19.14
C PHE A 218 -11.10 11.97 -18.11
N ALA A 219 -10.28 11.06 -17.58
CA ALA A 219 -10.70 10.14 -16.54
C ALA A 219 -9.61 9.86 -15.51
N SER A 220 -10.00 9.86 -14.23
CA SER A 220 -9.15 9.47 -13.10
C SER A 220 -9.84 8.36 -12.29
N ILE A 221 -9.14 7.25 -12.07
CA ILE A 221 -9.62 6.11 -11.27
C ILE A 221 -8.55 5.78 -10.21
N PRO A 222 -8.87 5.80 -8.92
CA PRO A 222 -7.90 5.41 -7.89
C PRO A 222 -7.38 4.00 -8.14
N CYS A 223 -6.06 3.82 -8.14
CA CYS A 223 -5.42 2.52 -8.33
C CYS A 223 -5.91 1.48 -7.30
N ALA A 224 -6.36 1.95 -6.13
CA ALA A 224 -7.01 1.12 -5.11
C ALA A 224 -8.35 0.48 -5.52
N GLN A 225 -8.99 0.96 -6.59
CA GLN A 225 -10.21 0.39 -7.17
C GLN A 225 -9.94 -0.55 -8.34
N ILE A 226 -8.69 -0.59 -8.82
CA ILE A 226 -8.26 -1.38 -9.97
C ILE A 226 -7.61 -2.67 -9.44
N PRO A 227 -8.20 -3.85 -9.66
CA PRO A 227 -7.55 -5.11 -9.33
C PRO A 227 -6.43 -5.40 -10.32
N ASN A 228 -5.43 -6.17 -9.87
CA ASN A 228 -4.38 -6.71 -10.73
C ASN A 228 -3.67 -5.63 -11.54
N LEU A 229 -3.28 -4.53 -10.89
CA LEU A 229 -2.68 -3.34 -11.52
C LEU A 229 -1.51 -3.69 -12.47
N PHE A 230 -0.73 -4.72 -12.14
CA PHE A 230 0.42 -5.16 -12.94
C PHE A 230 0.00 -5.86 -14.24
N ILE A 231 -1.18 -6.48 -14.27
CA ILE A 231 -1.75 -7.04 -15.50
C ILE A 231 -2.25 -5.91 -16.38
N LEU A 232 -2.88 -4.89 -15.79
CA LEU A 232 -3.28 -3.68 -16.51
C LEU A 232 -2.07 -3.03 -17.18
N ASP A 233 -1.01 -2.74 -16.42
CA ASP A 233 0.25 -2.19 -16.96
C ASP A 233 0.85 -3.08 -18.05
N GLY A 234 0.90 -4.41 -17.83
CA GLY A 234 1.41 -5.36 -18.82
C GLY A 234 0.61 -5.42 -20.13
N ILE A 235 -0.72 -5.27 -20.07
CA ILE A 235 -1.55 -5.16 -21.29
C ILE A 235 -1.26 -3.83 -21.98
N LEU A 236 -1.27 -2.73 -21.25
CA LEU A 236 -1.09 -1.39 -21.83
C LEU A 236 0.26 -1.23 -22.50
N ARG A 237 1.35 -1.72 -21.90
CA ARG A 237 2.68 -1.74 -22.55
C ARG A 237 2.74 -2.63 -23.79
N GLY A 238 1.91 -3.69 -23.84
CA GLY A 238 1.82 -4.57 -24.99
C GLY A 238 0.97 -4.01 -26.13
N THR A 239 0.12 -3.02 -25.86
CA THR A 239 -0.82 -2.42 -26.82
C THR A 239 -0.39 -1.03 -27.26
N TYR A 240 0.17 -0.26 -26.33
CA TYR A 240 0.70 1.07 -26.52
C TYR A 240 2.21 0.92 -26.65
N GLN A 241 2.68 0.71 -27.87
CA GLN A 241 4.03 1.12 -28.20
C GLN A 241 3.95 2.65 -28.21
N GLU A 242 4.62 3.32 -27.25
CA GLU A 242 4.83 4.76 -27.37
C GLU A 242 5.31 5.02 -28.81
N PRO A 243 4.73 6.01 -29.53
CA PRO A 243 5.31 6.42 -30.79
C PRO A 243 6.76 6.71 -30.48
N GLU A 244 7.66 5.91 -31.08
CA GLU A 244 9.09 5.97 -30.86
C GLU A 244 9.45 7.44 -31.00
N VAL A 245 9.70 8.11 -29.87
CA VAL A 245 9.99 9.54 -29.86
C VAL A 245 11.27 9.63 -30.65
N ASP A 246 11.16 10.11 -31.90
CA ASP A 246 12.26 10.17 -32.86
C ASP A 246 13.46 10.75 -32.12
N SER A 247 14.41 9.87 -31.77
CA SER A 247 15.57 10.19 -30.93
C SER A 247 16.56 11.10 -31.65
N ASP A 248 16.20 11.59 -32.84
CA ASP A 248 16.89 12.58 -33.65
C ASP A 248 16.84 13.99 -33.04
N HIS A 249 16.18 14.17 -31.89
CA HIS A 249 16.46 15.27 -30.97
C HIS A 249 17.35 14.81 -29.82
N GLN A 250 18.52 14.27 -30.16
CA GLN A 250 19.70 14.40 -29.31
C GLN A 250 19.92 15.89 -29.08
N THR A 251 19.44 16.37 -27.93
CA THR A 251 19.91 17.63 -27.38
C THR A 251 21.43 17.47 -27.29
N PRO A 252 22.23 18.31 -27.95
CA PRO A 252 23.67 18.11 -27.99
C PRO A 252 24.16 17.95 -26.56
N GLU A 253 24.86 16.83 -26.32
CA GLU A 253 25.50 16.52 -25.05
C GLU A 253 26.22 17.77 -24.55
N SER A 254 25.58 18.50 -23.64
CA SER A 254 26.26 19.48 -22.83
C SER A 254 27.15 18.66 -21.92
N SER A 255 28.43 18.65 -22.27
CA SER A 255 29.58 18.30 -21.43
C SER A 255 29.31 18.56 -19.94
N TRP A 256 28.83 17.53 -19.24
CA TRP A 256 28.89 17.48 -17.79
C TRP A 256 30.19 16.77 -17.47
N GLU A 257 31.17 17.57 -17.05
CA GLU A 257 32.37 17.08 -16.41
C GLU A 257 32.03 16.07 -15.31
N GLU A 258 32.85 15.03 -15.26
CA GLU A 258 32.84 13.92 -14.35
C GLU A 258 33.05 14.40 -12.90
N VAL A 259 31.98 14.89 -12.24
CA VAL A 259 31.98 15.14 -10.80
C VAL A 259 31.70 13.81 -10.10
N THR A 260 32.77 13.08 -9.78
CA THR A 260 32.71 11.94 -8.85
C THR A 260 32.24 12.43 -7.48
N PRO A 261 31.15 11.89 -6.89
CA PRO A 261 30.80 12.18 -5.52
C PRO A 261 31.77 11.47 -4.57
N ASP A 262 32.57 12.24 -3.84
CA ASP A 262 33.37 11.79 -2.71
C ASP A 262 32.42 11.35 -1.58
N PHE A 263 32.31 10.03 -1.36
CA PHE A 263 31.56 9.45 -0.24
C PHE A 263 32.40 9.54 1.05
N GLY A 264 32.68 10.77 1.48
CA GLY A 264 33.32 11.07 2.75
C GLY A 264 32.32 11.10 3.90
N SER A 265 32.54 10.21 4.86
CA SER A 265 32.31 10.43 6.30
C SER A 265 30.91 10.83 6.77
N ALA A 266 30.24 9.89 7.47
CA ALA A 266 29.06 10.11 8.29
C ALA A 266 29.23 11.29 9.27
N GLY A 267 28.67 12.44 8.91
CA GLY A 267 28.41 13.55 9.82
C GLY A 267 27.03 13.41 10.46
N GLU A 268 26.96 13.52 11.78
CA GLU A 268 25.72 13.54 12.56
C GLU A 268 24.79 14.68 12.11
N PRO A 269 23.46 14.47 12.04
CA PRO A 269 22.53 15.56 11.78
C PRO A 269 22.33 16.39 13.05
N HIS A 270 22.91 17.59 13.06
CA HIS A 270 22.48 18.68 13.93
C HIS A 270 21.08 19.16 13.48
N LEU A 271 20.06 18.81 14.26
CA LEU A 271 18.73 19.39 14.20
C LEU A 271 18.78 20.81 14.79
N LEU A 272 18.77 21.82 13.92
CA LEU A 272 18.36 23.17 14.25
C LEU A 272 16.89 23.32 13.82
N LEU A 273 16.02 23.44 14.82
CA LEU A 273 14.62 23.83 14.67
C LEU A 273 14.59 25.35 14.58
N ASP A 274 14.22 25.89 13.42
CA ASP A 274 13.69 27.24 13.32
C ASP A 274 12.17 27.19 13.53
N GLU A 275 11.75 27.70 14.69
CA GLU A 275 10.38 28.13 14.97
C GLU A 275 10.19 29.51 14.33
N HIS A 276 9.44 29.59 13.21
CA HIS A 276 8.51 30.68 12.90
C HIS A 276 7.82 30.40 11.55
N ASP A 277 6.54 30.78 11.47
CA ASP A 277 5.62 30.70 10.31
C ASP A 277 4.73 29.45 10.20
N LEU A 278 3.71 29.40 11.07
CA LEU A 278 2.43 28.74 10.79
C LEU A 278 1.27 29.62 11.26
N ASP A 279 1.06 30.75 10.58
CA ASP A 279 -0.23 31.45 10.56
C ASP A 279 -0.70 31.52 9.11
N GLY A 280 -1.64 30.64 8.75
CA GLY A 280 -2.25 30.69 7.42
C GLY A 280 -2.95 29.40 7.00
N LEU A 281 -4.27 29.40 7.18
CA LEU A 281 -5.27 28.60 6.46
C LEU A 281 -5.28 27.09 6.72
N HIS A 282 -6.35 26.60 7.33
CA HIS A 282 -7.39 25.89 6.59
C HIS A 282 -8.65 25.76 7.46
N SER A 283 -9.71 26.49 7.06
CA SER A 283 -11.07 26.24 7.52
C SER A 283 -11.44 24.78 7.31
N GLU A 284 -11.91 24.13 8.36
CA GLU A 284 -12.67 22.89 8.28
C GLU A 284 -13.93 23.16 7.45
N MET A 285 -13.89 22.78 6.17
CA MET A 285 -15.09 22.69 5.36
C MET A 285 -15.86 21.46 5.83
N SER A 286 -16.93 21.69 6.60
CA SER A 286 -17.80 20.63 7.11
C SER A 286 -18.37 19.79 5.96
N ILE A 287 -18.51 18.48 6.20
CA ILE A 287 -19.14 17.54 5.27
C ILE A 287 -20.55 18.00 4.86
N ASP A 288 -21.23 18.77 5.71
CA ASP A 288 -22.55 19.34 5.42
C ASP A 288 -22.53 20.40 4.31
N ASP A 289 -21.41 21.11 4.11
CA ASP A 289 -21.28 22.11 3.04
C ASP A 289 -21.05 21.47 1.66
N VAL A 290 -20.44 20.28 1.62
CA VAL A 290 -20.28 19.50 0.38
C VAL A 290 -21.63 18.94 -0.08
N ILE A 291 -22.49 18.52 0.87
CA ILE A 291 -23.82 18.01 0.55
C ILE A 291 -24.72 19.12 -0.01
N ARG A 292 -24.69 20.33 0.57
CA ARG A 292 -25.48 21.47 0.08
C ARG A 292 -25.12 21.94 -1.34
N ARG A 293 -23.86 21.83 -1.76
CA ARG A 293 -23.44 22.20 -3.14
C ARG A 293 -23.89 21.22 -4.22
N THR A 294 -24.26 19.99 -3.85
CA THR A 294 -24.65 18.98 -4.84
C THR A 294 -26.12 19.09 -5.26
N GLU A 295 -26.97 19.75 -4.45
CA GLU A 295 -28.41 19.90 -4.72
C GLU A 295 -28.80 21.14 -5.53
N GLN A 296 -27.87 22.08 -5.78
CA GLN A 296 -28.16 23.32 -6.53
C GLN A 296 -27.70 23.28 -8.00
N ARG A 297 -27.83 22.14 -8.70
CA ARG A 297 -27.73 22.16 -10.17
C ARG A 297 -29.09 22.50 -10.78
N PRO A 298 -29.24 23.64 -11.49
CA PRO A 298 -30.49 23.98 -12.15
C PRO A 298 -30.82 22.93 -13.22
N ARG A 299 -32.06 22.42 -13.17
CA ARG A 299 -32.61 21.57 -14.24
C ARG A 299 -32.65 22.39 -15.53
N ARG A 300 -31.97 21.92 -16.58
CA ARG A 300 -32.12 22.48 -17.93
C ARG A 300 -33.60 22.35 -18.36
N PRO A 301 -34.20 23.39 -18.95
CA PRO A 301 -35.53 23.28 -19.54
C PRO A 301 -35.50 22.31 -20.74
N ARG A 302 -36.61 21.59 -20.91
CA ARG A 302 -36.86 20.68 -22.03
C ARG A 302 -37.14 21.46 -23.31
#